data_AF-S4NQS3-F1
#
_entry.id   AF-S4NQS3-F1
#
_cell.length_a   1.000
_cell.length_b   1.000
_cell.length_c   1.000
_cell.angle_alpha   90.00
_cell.angle_beta   90.00
_cell.angle_gamma   90.00
#
_symmetry.space_group_name_H-M   'P 1'
#
loop_
_entity.id
_entity.type
_entity.pdbx_description
1 polymer ?
#
loop_
_entity_poly.entity_id
_entity_poly.type
_entity_poly.pdbx_seq_one_letter_code
_entity_poly.pdbx_strand_id
1 'polypeptide(L)'
;MHDMFSLDQNLPSLNVSSFDTSNVTDVGEMFLGDVKLTSLDLSSFDLSKVNVMTGMLSFTHSLQRLTLGENTFLTTRLSGAPVTASLGVPAGGDQWQAVASGTIANPAGAKFTPDALMALYTPDQTRPAKETYVVPGQTDKSAFTLVTTTIPVGGTFDPAKVFVSATTPEGTPVTNWNDAIGAGLTVTGADFDTNNPGQYKVTFKFAGSDKIGTVIVTVGNGGGGGGSVTPPAPNPTPTPTPNPVPTPTPQPTPPINPETPTIPGNVAKKKHAVYALKAIYLYKNPTFKKGQRMTAYPKQKRINRPMFVVIGYGRSSNGTLRYKVRDVNHNRKSAGKVGFITANWKFVRGAYYQSVPKNKTITVISKKGVKAYKHQNLTGRLKFYKKGTRLTVKKIVTHNLTTRYLLSNGTYVTANKKLVIQGKY
;
A
#
# COMPACT_ATOMS: atom_id res chain seq x y z
N MET A 1 -10.42 18.31 -14.33
CA MET A 1 -9.82 18.93 -13.13
C MET A 1 -8.74 19.90 -13.58
N HIS A 2 -9.08 20.76 -14.55
CA HIS A 2 -8.18 21.80 -15.04
C HIS A 2 -8.08 22.90 -13.98
N ASP A 3 -6.88 23.45 -13.76
CA ASP A 3 -6.62 24.59 -12.86
C ASP A 3 -7.03 24.44 -11.39
N MET A 4 -7.31 23.23 -10.90
CA MET A 4 -8.02 23.07 -9.62
C MET A 4 -7.34 23.75 -8.42
N PHE A 5 -6.00 23.77 -8.38
CA PHE A 5 -5.19 24.45 -7.37
C PHE A 5 -4.24 25.47 -8.02
N SER A 6 -4.52 25.90 -9.25
CA SER A 6 -3.65 26.82 -9.97
C SER A 6 -3.49 28.14 -9.19
N LEU A 7 -2.23 28.54 -8.97
CA LEU A 7 -1.82 29.75 -8.28
C LEU A 7 -2.20 29.79 -6.79
N ASP A 8 -2.29 28.65 -6.11
CA ASP A 8 -2.43 28.57 -4.65
C ASP A 8 -1.08 28.84 -3.95
N GLN A 9 -0.53 30.03 -4.19
CA GLN A 9 0.83 30.46 -3.80
C GLN A 9 1.12 30.41 -2.29
N ASN A 10 0.08 30.27 -1.46
CA ASN A 10 0.21 30.21 -0.01
C ASN A 10 0.03 28.80 0.58
N LEU A 11 -0.21 27.78 -0.25
CA LEU A 11 -0.50 26.42 0.18
C LEU A 11 0.79 25.64 0.52
N PRO A 12 1.07 25.32 1.80
CA PRO A 12 2.30 24.62 2.17
C PRO A 12 2.21 23.09 1.97
N SER A 13 0.98 22.57 2.00
CA SER A 13 0.65 21.15 1.91
C SER A 13 -0.75 20.97 1.35
N LEU A 14 -0.98 19.86 0.65
CA LEU A 14 -2.29 19.55 0.09
C LEU A 14 -2.55 18.05 0.15
N ASN A 15 -3.72 17.66 0.68
CA ASN A 15 -4.14 16.26 0.71
C ASN A 15 -5.09 15.94 -0.45
N VAL A 16 -4.55 15.29 -1.48
CA VAL A 16 -5.32 14.80 -2.64
C VAL A 16 -5.58 13.29 -2.61
N SER A 17 -5.27 12.61 -1.50
CA SER A 17 -5.30 11.14 -1.43
C SER A 17 -6.70 10.53 -1.63
N SER A 18 -7.76 11.31 -1.37
CA SER A 18 -9.15 10.88 -1.52
C SER A 18 -9.75 11.10 -2.92
N PHE A 19 -8.99 11.68 -3.85
CA PHE A 19 -9.52 12.04 -5.16
C PHE A 19 -9.64 10.80 -6.05
N ASP A 20 -10.83 10.55 -6.61
CA ASP A 20 -11.01 9.54 -7.66
C ASP A 20 -10.73 10.17 -9.03
N THR A 21 -9.52 9.95 -9.54
CA THR A 21 -9.10 10.48 -10.84
C THR A 21 -9.25 9.47 -11.99
N SER A 22 -9.82 8.29 -11.73
CA SER A 22 -9.86 7.16 -12.69
C SER A 22 -10.66 7.40 -13.97
N ASN A 23 -11.44 8.48 -14.04
CA ASN A 23 -12.20 8.89 -15.22
C ASN A 23 -11.85 10.31 -15.71
N VAL A 24 -10.85 10.96 -15.11
CA VAL A 24 -10.45 12.32 -15.49
C VAL A 24 -9.69 12.27 -16.81
N THR A 25 -10.03 13.17 -17.72
CA THR A 25 -9.35 13.32 -19.03
C THR A 25 -8.46 14.57 -19.09
N ASP A 26 -8.70 15.54 -18.22
CA ASP A 26 -7.99 16.83 -18.18
C ASP A 26 -7.55 17.17 -16.75
N VAL A 27 -6.25 17.32 -16.58
CA VAL A 27 -5.56 17.80 -15.36
C VAL A 27 -4.54 18.90 -15.69
N GLY A 28 -4.75 19.60 -16.81
CA GLY A 28 -3.92 20.75 -17.20
C GLY A 28 -3.85 21.77 -16.08
N GLU A 29 -2.66 22.30 -15.86
CA GLU A 29 -2.40 23.41 -14.93
C GLU A 29 -2.87 23.18 -13.47
N MET A 30 -3.14 21.92 -13.09
CA MET A 30 -3.78 21.58 -11.81
C MET A 30 -3.04 22.11 -10.57
N PHE A 31 -1.71 22.19 -10.60
CA PHE A 31 -0.85 22.74 -9.53
C PHE A 31 0.07 23.86 -10.06
N LEU A 32 -0.34 24.53 -11.13
CA LEU A 32 0.46 25.57 -11.79
C LEU A 32 0.75 26.69 -10.78
N GLY A 33 2.03 26.98 -10.53
CA GLY A 33 2.41 28.12 -9.69
C GLY A 33 2.13 27.96 -8.19
N ASP A 34 2.02 26.73 -7.70
CA ASP A 34 1.96 26.40 -6.26
C ASP A 34 3.35 26.54 -5.61
N VAL A 35 3.83 27.79 -5.57
CA VAL A 35 5.23 28.12 -5.24
C VAL A 35 5.63 27.80 -3.80
N LYS A 36 4.70 27.49 -2.89
CA LYS A 36 5.01 27.10 -1.50
C LYS A 36 4.84 25.61 -1.22
N LEU A 37 4.37 24.83 -2.21
CA LEU A 37 4.18 23.40 -2.03
C LEU A 37 5.55 22.71 -1.98
N THR A 38 5.91 22.20 -0.79
CA THR A 38 7.22 21.57 -0.55
C THR A 38 7.21 20.07 -0.78
N SER A 39 6.04 19.44 -0.67
CA SER A 39 5.84 18.03 -0.96
C SER A 39 4.48 17.76 -1.58
N LEU A 40 4.41 16.77 -2.46
CA LEU A 40 3.18 16.37 -3.15
C LEU A 40 3.11 14.85 -3.31
N ASP A 41 2.05 14.22 -2.79
CA ASP A 41 1.78 12.79 -3.01
C ASP A 41 0.63 12.61 -4.02
N LEU A 42 0.99 12.22 -5.24
CA LEU A 42 0.06 11.88 -6.33
C LEU A 42 -0.10 10.37 -6.51
N SER A 43 0.38 9.55 -5.57
CA SER A 43 0.41 8.09 -5.76
C SER A 43 -0.94 7.40 -5.80
N SER A 44 -2.00 8.08 -5.35
CA SER A 44 -3.39 7.61 -5.50
C SER A 44 -3.97 7.92 -6.88
N PHE A 45 -3.34 8.80 -7.69
CA PHE A 45 -3.92 9.25 -8.94
C PHE A 45 -3.84 8.15 -10.01
N ASP A 46 -4.95 7.97 -10.73
CA ASP A 46 -5.04 7.18 -11.95
C ASP A 46 -5.23 8.12 -13.13
N LEU A 47 -4.11 8.60 -13.68
CA LEU A 47 -4.08 9.50 -14.84
C LEU A 47 -4.01 8.73 -16.16
N SER A 48 -4.37 7.44 -16.16
CA SER A 48 -4.25 6.58 -17.35
C SER A 48 -5.18 6.95 -18.50
N LYS A 49 -6.21 7.78 -18.24
CA LYS A 49 -7.16 8.28 -19.24
C LYS A 49 -6.96 9.75 -19.59
N VAL A 50 -6.00 10.42 -18.96
CA VAL A 50 -5.72 11.83 -19.22
C VAL A 50 -5.09 12.00 -20.59
N ASN A 51 -5.59 12.99 -21.34
CA ASN A 51 -5.02 13.43 -22.60
C ASN A 51 -4.66 14.93 -22.61
N VAL A 52 -5.04 15.68 -21.57
CA VAL A 52 -4.63 17.08 -21.34
C VAL A 52 -3.97 17.19 -19.95
N MET A 53 -2.68 17.53 -19.93
CA MET A 53 -1.89 17.70 -18.69
C MET A 53 -0.85 18.82 -18.77
N THR A 54 -0.89 19.63 -19.83
CA THR A 54 0.06 20.72 -20.06
C THR A 54 0.14 21.59 -18.81
N GLY A 55 1.35 21.88 -18.34
CA GLY A 55 1.59 22.78 -17.23
C GLY A 55 1.14 22.29 -15.85
N MET A 56 0.72 21.03 -15.70
CA MET A 56 0.18 20.49 -14.43
C MET A 56 1.07 20.79 -13.21
N LEU A 57 2.40 20.74 -13.36
CA LEU A 57 3.39 20.95 -12.31
C LEU A 57 4.32 22.15 -12.62
N SER A 58 3.98 22.96 -13.61
CA SER A 58 4.77 24.14 -13.97
C SER A 58 4.86 25.11 -12.78
N PHE A 59 6.02 25.73 -12.59
CA PHE A 59 6.28 26.73 -11.55
C PHE A 59 6.09 26.25 -10.09
N THR A 60 6.11 24.94 -9.83
CA THR A 60 6.14 24.34 -8.47
C THR A 60 7.53 24.41 -7.84
N HIS A 61 8.14 25.61 -7.79
CA HIS A 61 9.57 25.80 -7.52
C HIS A 61 10.07 25.39 -6.13
N SER A 62 9.18 25.22 -5.16
CA SER A 62 9.56 24.81 -3.80
C SER A 62 9.48 23.30 -3.57
N LEU A 63 9.07 22.52 -4.57
CA LEU A 63 8.85 21.09 -4.43
C LEU A 63 10.19 20.38 -4.18
N GLN A 64 10.32 19.72 -3.03
CA GLN A 64 11.50 18.94 -2.63
C GLN A 64 11.22 17.44 -2.65
N ARG A 65 9.94 17.06 -2.49
CA ARG A 65 9.53 15.66 -2.42
C ARG A 65 8.27 15.39 -3.23
N LEU A 66 8.36 14.44 -4.16
CA LEU A 66 7.27 14.03 -5.04
C LEU A 66 7.04 12.53 -4.92
N THR A 67 5.82 12.11 -4.61
CA THR A 67 5.46 10.69 -4.54
C THR A 67 4.49 10.33 -5.65
N LEU A 68 4.82 9.30 -6.43
CA LEU A 68 4.12 8.93 -7.66
C LEU A 68 3.70 7.45 -7.62
N GLY A 69 2.57 7.13 -8.24
CA GLY A 69 2.02 5.78 -8.35
C GLY A 69 2.15 5.22 -9.76
N GLU A 70 1.89 3.91 -9.94
CA GLU A 70 2.03 3.24 -11.26
C GLU A 70 1.21 3.88 -12.39
N ASN A 71 0.08 4.51 -12.04
CA ASN A 71 -0.85 5.14 -12.98
C ASN A 71 -0.78 6.68 -12.97
N THR A 72 0.17 7.28 -12.23
CA THR A 72 0.39 8.72 -12.21
C THR A 72 1.26 9.12 -13.42
N PHE A 73 0.70 9.08 -14.63
CA PHE A 73 1.47 9.46 -15.82
C PHE A 73 1.80 10.95 -15.82
N LEU A 74 3.06 11.29 -16.11
CA LEU A 74 3.56 12.66 -16.23
C LEU A 74 3.82 13.06 -17.69
N THR A 75 3.72 12.09 -18.60
CA THR A 75 3.76 12.32 -20.05
C THR A 75 2.73 11.43 -20.73
N THR A 76 1.84 12.03 -21.50
CA THR A 76 0.81 11.35 -22.31
C THR A 76 0.97 11.70 -23.79
N ARG A 77 0.05 11.26 -24.65
CA ARG A 77 0.04 11.60 -26.07
C ARG A 77 -1.30 12.16 -26.48
N LEU A 78 -1.28 13.33 -27.14
CA LEU A 78 -2.43 13.93 -27.80
C LEU A 78 -2.14 13.98 -29.30
N SER A 79 -2.97 13.30 -30.10
CA SER A 79 -2.81 13.22 -31.57
C SER A 79 -1.40 12.80 -32.02
N GLY A 80 -0.74 11.93 -31.23
CA GLY A 80 0.61 11.43 -31.51
C GLY A 80 1.74 12.29 -30.96
N ALA A 81 1.50 13.53 -30.54
CA ALA A 81 2.49 14.39 -29.92
C ALA A 81 2.55 14.17 -28.39
N PRO A 82 3.75 14.22 -27.76
CA PRO A 82 3.86 14.15 -26.32
C PRO A 82 3.27 15.39 -25.66
N VAL A 83 2.50 15.18 -24.59
CA VAL A 83 2.03 16.24 -23.68
C VAL A 83 2.60 15.92 -22.30
N THR A 84 3.29 16.86 -21.67
CA THR A 84 3.99 16.65 -20.41
C THR A 84 3.36 17.47 -19.27
N ALA A 85 3.55 16.99 -18.05
CA ALA A 85 3.14 17.68 -16.83
C ALA A 85 4.05 18.86 -16.47
N SER A 86 5.14 19.10 -17.23
CA SER A 86 6.10 20.19 -17.01
C SER A 86 6.76 20.18 -15.62
N LEU A 87 7.22 19.01 -15.17
CA LEU A 87 7.97 18.89 -13.92
C LEU A 87 9.30 19.66 -14.00
N GLY A 88 9.56 20.52 -13.01
CA GLY A 88 10.83 21.23 -12.85
C GLY A 88 11.88 20.46 -12.04
N VAL A 89 13.04 21.08 -11.85
CA VAL A 89 14.05 20.60 -10.90
C VAL A 89 13.52 20.72 -9.46
N PRO A 90 13.90 19.83 -8.53
CA PRO A 90 13.48 19.97 -7.15
C PRO A 90 14.16 21.18 -6.50
N ALA A 91 13.51 21.81 -5.53
CA ALA A 91 14.08 22.93 -4.80
C ALA A 91 15.35 22.50 -4.06
N GLY A 92 16.43 23.26 -4.23
CA GLY A 92 17.73 22.96 -3.60
C GLY A 92 18.60 21.96 -4.36
N GLY A 93 18.25 21.58 -5.60
CA GLY A 93 19.08 20.73 -6.44
C GLY A 93 18.73 20.82 -7.94
N ASP A 94 19.37 19.97 -8.73
CA ASP A 94 19.23 19.90 -10.20
C ASP A 94 18.59 18.59 -10.69
N GLN A 95 18.50 17.59 -9.80
CA GLN A 95 18.02 16.25 -10.11
C GLN A 95 17.11 15.72 -9.01
N TRP A 96 16.12 14.92 -9.41
CA TRP A 96 15.31 14.11 -8.53
C TRP A 96 16.01 12.77 -8.25
N GLN A 97 16.02 12.30 -7.01
CA GLN A 97 16.54 10.98 -6.66
C GLN A 97 15.45 10.10 -6.08
N ALA A 98 15.30 8.89 -6.63
CA ALA A 98 14.40 7.91 -6.06
C ALA A 98 14.90 7.47 -4.66
N VAL A 99 14.01 7.43 -3.68
CA VAL A 99 14.32 6.92 -2.34
C VAL A 99 14.59 5.41 -2.42
N ALA A 100 13.75 4.69 -3.17
CA ALA A 100 13.84 3.24 -3.37
C ALA A 100 13.89 2.47 -2.04
N SER A 101 14.95 1.69 -1.79
CA SER A 101 15.14 0.99 -0.51
C SER A 101 15.81 1.84 0.57
N GLY A 102 16.15 3.09 0.27
CA GLY A 102 16.80 4.01 1.17
C GLY A 102 15.82 4.83 2.01
N THR A 103 16.27 6.00 2.42
CA THR A 103 15.50 7.00 3.20
C THR A 103 15.63 8.37 2.56
N ILE A 104 14.89 9.38 3.02
CA ILE A 104 15.02 10.76 2.55
C ILE A 104 16.44 11.27 2.76
N ALA A 105 17.03 11.02 3.94
CA ALA A 105 18.40 11.43 4.23
C ALA A 105 19.45 10.62 3.46
N ASN A 106 19.14 9.37 3.10
CA ASN A 106 20.05 8.46 2.43
C ASN A 106 19.32 7.70 1.30
N PRO A 107 18.98 8.37 0.18
CA PRO A 107 18.24 7.74 -0.91
C PRO A 107 19.14 6.73 -1.65
N ALA A 108 18.59 5.55 -1.94
CA ALA A 108 19.35 4.45 -2.55
C ALA A 108 19.06 4.27 -4.05
N GLY A 109 18.12 5.04 -4.60
CA GLY A 109 17.70 4.93 -5.99
C GLY A 109 18.48 5.82 -6.93
N ALA A 110 18.16 5.67 -8.22
CA ALA A 110 18.78 6.43 -9.29
C ALA A 110 18.38 7.92 -9.23
N LYS A 111 19.24 8.75 -9.81
CA LYS A 111 19.00 10.18 -10.03
C LYS A 111 18.43 10.40 -11.44
N PHE A 112 17.59 11.41 -11.58
CA PHE A 112 16.86 11.74 -12.79
C PHE A 112 16.86 13.26 -12.97
N THR A 113 17.13 13.72 -14.19
CA THR A 113 16.67 15.05 -14.59
C THR A 113 15.14 15.07 -14.60
N PRO A 114 14.48 16.24 -14.57
CA PRO A 114 13.03 16.31 -14.64
C PRO A 114 12.46 15.60 -15.87
N ASP A 115 13.08 15.78 -17.04
CA ASP A 115 12.68 15.10 -18.28
C ASP A 115 12.83 13.57 -18.19
N ALA A 116 13.92 13.08 -17.61
CA ALA A 116 14.14 11.65 -17.44
C ALA A 116 13.12 11.03 -16.47
N LEU A 117 12.75 11.75 -15.42
CA LEU A 117 11.71 11.32 -14.49
C LEU A 117 10.33 11.30 -15.17
N MET A 118 9.97 12.35 -15.91
CA MET A 118 8.71 12.37 -16.68
C MET A 118 8.67 11.24 -17.71
N ALA A 119 9.77 10.95 -18.41
CA ALA A 119 9.87 9.87 -19.37
C ALA A 119 9.63 8.48 -18.74
N LEU A 120 10.03 8.27 -17.47
CA LEU A 120 9.75 7.05 -16.70
C LEU A 120 8.25 6.86 -16.41
N TYR A 121 7.46 7.94 -16.41
CA TYR A 121 6.02 7.94 -16.15
C TYR A 121 5.19 8.15 -17.42
N THR A 122 5.55 7.44 -18.50
CA THR A 122 4.80 7.33 -19.77
C THR A 122 4.08 5.98 -19.89
N PRO A 123 2.92 5.87 -20.56
CA PRO A 123 2.14 4.62 -20.66
C PRO A 123 2.93 3.36 -21.04
N ASP A 124 3.96 3.50 -21.87
CA ASP A 124 4.73 2.40 -22.45
C ASP A 124 5.91 1.91 -21.58
N GLN A 125 6.25 2.62 -20.50
CA GLN A 125 7.39 2.29 -19.65
C GLN A 125 7.04 1.42 -18.44
N THR A 126 7.95 0.54 -18.03
CA THR A 126 7.88 -0.12 -16.72
C THR A 126 8.36 0.81 -15.62
N ARG A 127 7.55 0.93 -14.55
CA ARG A 127 7.82 1.81 -13.42
C ARG A 127 7.41 1.17 -12.07
N PRO A 128 7.79 1.77 -10.92
CA PRO A 128 7.37 1.29 -9.60
C PRO A 128 5.86 1.43 -9.38
N ALA A 129 5.31 0.60 -8.48
CA ALA A 129 3.91 0.71 -8.06
C ALA A 129 3.62 1.99 -7.25
N LYS A 130 4.60 2.40 -6.43
CA LYS A 130 4.66 3.65 -5.68
C LYS A 130 6.15 3.94 -5.43
N GLU A 131 6.58 5.17 -5.65
CA GLU A 131 7.96 5.62 -5.40
C GLU A 131 7.94 7.07 -4.92
N THR A 132 8.89 7.41 -4.05
CA THR A 132 9.11 8.77 -3.57
C THR A 132 10.43 9.28 -4.14
N TYR A 133 10.41 10.47 -4.71
CA TYR A 133 11.56 11.17 -5.25
C TYR A 133 11.85 12.39 -4.38
N VAL A 134 13.13 12.62 -4.11
CA VAL A 134 13.61 13.69 -3.24
C VAL A 134 14.77 14.45 -3.88
N VAL A 135 15.07 15.64 -3.36
CA VAL A 135 16.33 16.32 -3.68
C VAL A 135 17.52 15.56 -3.06
N PRO A 136 18.58 15.22 -3.82
CA PRO A 136 19.76 14.56 -3.29
C PRO A 136 20.41 15.33 -2.14
N GLY A 137 20.79 14.63 -1.07
CA GLY A 137 21.49 15.24 0.07
C GLY A 137 20.58 16.02 1.03
N GLN A 138 19.25 15.93 0.89
CA GLN A 138 18.32 16.47 1.88
C GLN A 138 18.55 15.84 3.26
N THR A 139 18.45 16.63 4.32
CA THR A 139 18.39 16.10 5.69
C THR A 139 16.94 15.88 6.10
N ASP A 140 16.65 14.77 6.78
CA ASP A 140 15.30 14.54 7.30
C ASP A 140 15.08 15.35 8.58
N LYS A 141 14.27 16.40 8.49
CA LYS A 141 13.92 17.28 9.62
C LYS A 141 12.70 16.80 10.41
N SER A 142 12.18 15.61 10.11
CA SER A 142 10.92 15.17 10.71
C SER A 142 10.97 15.14 12.23
N ALA A 143 9.88 15.55 12.86
CA ALA A 143 9.65 15.50 14.30
C ALA A 143 8.16 15.28 14.56
N PHE A 144 7.80 14.70 15.70
CA PHE A 144 6.42 14.36 16.04
C PHE A 144 6.10 14.72 17.48
N THR A 145 4.95 15.36 17.68
CA THR A 145 4.32 15.55 18.99
C THR A 145 3.04 14.73 19.01
N LEU A 146 3.00 13.70 19.86
CA LEU A 146 1.89 12.75 19.97
C LEU A 146 1.43 12.66 21.42
N VAL A 147 0.14 12.36 21.61
CA VAL A 147 -0.44 12.13 22.94
C VAL A 147 -0.89 10.69 23.08
N THR A 148 -0.60 10.07 24.23
CA THR A 148 -1.07 8.72 24.54
C THR A 148 -2.58 8.72 24.76
N THR A 149 -3.23 7.58 24.54
CA THR A 149 -4.68 7.47 24.74
C THR A 149 -5.07 6.07 25.23
N THR A 150 -6.23 6.01 25.87
CA THR A 150 -6.88 4.76 26.27
C THR A 150 -8.25 4.68 25.59
N ILE A 151 -8.56 3.54 24.99
CA ILE A 151 -9.87 3.27 24.39
C ILE A 151 -10.51 2.06 25.07
N PRO A 152 -11.85 2.01 25.14
CA PRO A 152 -12.56 0.86 25.69
C PRO A 152 -12.38 -0.37 24.81
N VAL A 153 -12.56 -1.54 25.42
CA VAL A 153 -12.62 -2.83 24.69
C VAL A 153 -13.75 -2.77 23.65
N GLY A 154 -13.45 -3.16 22.42
CA GLY A 154 -14.36 -3.08 21.27
C GLY A 154 -14.52 -1.67 20.70
N GLY A 155 -13.83 -0.67 21.23
CA GLY A 155 -13.85 0.71 20.74
C GLY A 155 -13.13 0.89 19.40
N THR A 156 -13.24 2.09 18.84
CA THR A 156 -12.56 2.50 17.60
C THR A 156 -11.39 3.42 17.93
N PHE A 157 -10.21 3.12 17.38
CA PHE A 157 -9.06 4.01 17.44
C PHE A 157 -9.04 4.94 16.21
N ASP A 158 -8.86 6.24 16.46
CA ASP A 158 -8.67 7.26 15.42
C ASP A 158 -7.27 7.89 15.60
N PRO A 159 -6.34 7.68 14.65
CA PRO A 159 -5.00 8.26 14.70
C PRO A 159 -4.97 9.80 14.78
N ALA A 160 -5.99 10.49 14.26
CA ALA A 160 -6.05 11.94 14.33
C ALA A 160 -6.16 12.46 15.77
N LYS A 161 -6.73 11.66 16.69
CA LYS A 161 -6.91 12.06 18.10
C LYS A 161 -5.64 12.03 18.93
N VAL A 162 -4.62 11.30 18.47
CA VAL A 162 -3.32 11.21 19.15
C VAL A 162 -2.26 12.09 18.49
N PHE A 163 -2.59 12.71 17.36
CA PHE A 163 -1.71 13.61 16.64
C PHE A 163 -1.89 15.05 17.16
N VAL A 164 -0.82 15.66 17.65
CA VAL A 164 -0.83 17.08 18.05
C VAL A 164 -0.16 17.94 16.99
N SER A 165 1.06 17.57 16.60
CA SER A 165 1.80 18.27 15.55
C SER A 165 2.93 17.39 15.00
N ALA A 166 3.45 17.78 13.85
CA ALA A 166 4.69 17.24 13.31
C ALA A 166 5.47 18.32 12.55
N THR A 167 6.71 18.00 12.23
CA THR A 167 7.53 18.72 11.26
C THR A 167 7.73 17.77 10.08
N THR A 168 7.52 18.23 8.84
CA THR A 168 7.77 17.41 7.64
C THR A 168 9.26 17.18 7.44
N PRO A 169 9.67 16.23 6.58
CA PRO A 169 11.07 16.03 6.22
C PRO A 169 11.75 17.29 5.67
N GLU A 170 11.00 18.17 4.99
CA GLU A 170 11.48 19.45 4.44
C GLU A 170 11.67 20.53 5.53
N GLY A 171 11.07 20.33 6.70
CA GLY A 171 11.11 21.27 7.83
C GLY A 171 9.85 22.09 8.02
N THR A 172 8.77 21.78 7.31
CA THR A 172 7.50 22.52 7.41
C THR A 172 6.74 22.07 8.66
N PRO A 173 6.38 22.97 9.58
CA PRO A 173 5.51 22.62 10.71
C PRO A 173 4.08 22.31 10.21
N VAL A 174 3.49 21.24 10.73
CA VAL A 174 2.10 20.85 10.48
C VAL A 174 1.39 20.58 11.80
N THR A 175 0.33 21.31 12.08
CA THR A 175 -0.53 21.12 13.28
C THR A 175 -1.87 20.49 12.94
N ASN A 176 -2.28 20.54 11.66
CA ASN A 176 -3.48 19.90 11.18
C ASN A 176 -3.20 18.47 10.67
N TRP A 177 -4.09 17.54 11.02
CA TRP A 177 -4.00 16.15 10.61
C TRP A 177 -4.01 15.96 9.08
N ASN A 178 -4.92 16.64 8.38
CA ASN A 178 -5.06 16.50 6.93
C ASN A 178 -3.86 17.08 6.19
N ASP A 179 -3.30 18.18 6.68
CA ASP A 179 -2.07 18.77 6.14
C ASP A 179 -0.89 17.81 6.30
N ALA A 180 -0.80 17.13 7.46
CA ALA A 180 0.20 16.10 7.67
C ALA A 180 0.03 14.92 6.70
N ILE A 181 -1.20 14.43 6.49
CA ILE A 181 -1.49 13.39 5.48
C ILE A 181 -1.14 13.89 4.08
N GLY A 182 -1.46 15.14 3.74
CA GLY A 182 -1.12 15.76 2.46
C GLY A 182 0.37 15.89 2.22
N ALA A 183 1.14 16.14 3.28
CA ALA A 183 2.60 16.09 3.29
C ALA A 183 3.18 14.65 3.27
N GLY A 184 2.33 13.64 3.06
CA GLY A 184 2.73 12.24 2.91
C GLY A 184 2.89 11.47 4.23
N LEU A 185 2.22 11.90 5.31
CA LEU A 185 2.19 11.13 6.56
C LEU A 185 1.42 9.83 6.36
N THR A 186 1.99 8.74 6.86
CA THR A 186 1.35 7.43 6.93
C THR A 186 1.31 6.92 8.36
N VAL A 187 0.27 6.15 8.67
CA VAL A 187 0.11 5.48 9.97
C VAL A 187 0.12 3.98 9.77
N THR A 188 0.91 3.29 10.59
CA THR A 188 0.95 1.83 10.63
C THR A 188 0.71 1.33 12.04
N GLY A 189 0.16 0.12 12.16
CA GLY A 189 -0.17 -0.46 13.46
C GLY A 189 -1.40 0.15 14.14
N ALA A 190 -2.21 0.94 13.43
CA ALA A 190 -3.48 1.48 13.92
C ALA A 190 -4.67 0.49 13.78
N ASP A 191 -4.49 -0.64 13.09
CA ASP A 191 -5.50 -1.66 12.78
C ASP A 191 -5.48 -2.83 13.78
N PHE A 192 -5.16 -2.56 15.04
CA PHE A 192 -5.12 -3.57 16.09
C PHE A 192 -6.52 -4.02 16.54
N ASP A 193 -6.61 -5.25 17.05
CA ASP A 193 -7.88 -5.82 17.52
C ASP A 193 -8.23 -5.26 18.90
N THR A 194 -9.15 -4.29 18.91
CA THR A 194 -9.62 -3.61 20.10
C THR A 194 -10.50 -4.48 21.00
N ASN A 195 -10.86 -5.69 20.59
CA ASN A 195 -11.58 -6.63 21.49
C ASN A 195 -10.67 -7.28 22.52
N ASN A 196 -9.35 -7.20 22.35
CA ASN A 196 -8.39 -7.70 23.32
C ASN A 196 -7.83 -6.52 24.12
N PRO A 197 -7.93 -6.54 25.45
CA PRO A 197 -7.21 -5.60 26.29
C PRO A 197 -5.70 -5.70 26.08
N GLY A 198 -4.99 -4.58 26.15
CA GLY A 198 -3.55 -4.56 25.99
C GLY A 198 -3.02 -3.21 25.52
N GLN A 199 -1.72 -3.15 25.28
CA GLN A 199 -1.04 -1.98 24.74
C GLN A 199 -0.62 -2.21 23.30
N TYR A 200 -0.92 -1.25 22.44
CA TYR A 200 -0.70 -1.34 21.00
C TYR A 200 0.14 -0.17 20.53
N LYS A 201 1.23 -0.48 19.83
CA LYS A 201 2.11 0.53 19.26
C LYS A 201 1.60 0.98 17.91
N VAL A 202 1.36 2.27 17.78
CA VAL A 202 1.01 2.95 16.53
C VAL A 202 2.20 3.78 16.09
N THR A 203 2.56 3.69 14.80
CA THR A 203 3.71 4.38 14.23
C THR A 203 3.28 5.37 13.16
N PHE A 204 3.77 6.60 13.27
CA PHE A 204 3.59 7.72 12.36
C PHE A 204 4.89 7.93 11.58
N LYS A 205 4.81 8.02 10.25
CA LYS A 205 5.99 8.13 9.39
C LYS A 205 5.66 8.85 8.09
N PHE A 206 6.43 9.89 7.75
CA PHE A 206 6.36 10.52 6.44
C PHE A 206 6.96 9.61 5.36
N ALA A 207 6.40 9.63 4.15
CA ALA A 207 6.87 8.81 3.04
C ALA A 207 8.38 9.01 2.79
N GLY A 208 9.15 7.93 2.91
CA GLY A 208 10.61 7.91 2.72
C GLY A 208 11.44 8.31 3.95
N SER A 209 10.85 8.92 4.99
CA SER A 209 11.57 9.42 6.17
C SER A 209 12.36 8.31 6.88
N ASP A 210 13.52 8.63 7.48
CA ASP A 210 14.22 7.73 8.41
C ASP A 210 13.70 7.87 9.84
N LYS A 211 13.02 8.97 10.15
CA LYS A 211 12.45 9.25 11.46
C LYS A 211 11.01 8.74 11.59
N ILE A 212 10.64 8.36 12.80
CA ILE A 212 9.30 7.87 13.13
C ILE A 212 8.80 8.50 14.43
N GLY A 213 7.50 8.76 14.48
CA GLY A 213 6.77 9.02 15.72
C GLY A 213 6.09 7.74 16.17
N THR A 214 6.09 7.45 17.48
CA THR A 214 5.37 6.29 18.01
C THR A 214 4.56 6.66 19.23
N VAL A 215 3.38 6.06 19.35
CA VAL A 215 2.51 6.19 20.52
C VAL A 215 2.02 4.82 20.95
N ILE A 216 1.83 4.65 22.26
CA ILE A 216 1.18 3.47 22.83
C ILE A 216 -0.29 3.81 23.08
N VAL A 217 -1.18 3.01 22.49
CA VAL A 217 -2.62 3.04 22.73
C VAL A 217 -2.98 1.90 23.66
N THR A 218 -3.65 2.21 24.76
CA THR A 218 -4.12 1.20 25.71
C THR A 218 -5.57 0.84 25.40
N VAL A 219 -5.86 -0.46 25.28
CA VAL A 219 -7.22 -1.00 25.23
C VAL A 219 -7.52 -1.63 26.58
N GLY A 220 -8.58 -1.21 27.24
CA GLY A 220 -8.95 -1.77 28.53
C GLY A 220 -10.33 -1.34 28.99
N ASN A 221 -10.85 -2.03 30.01
CA ASN A 221 -12.09 -1.61 30.68
C ASN A 221 -11.77 -0.45 31.63
N GLY A 222 -11.75 0.77 31.08
CA GLY A 222 -11.75 2.00 31.86
C GLY A 222 -13.12 2.65 31.78
N GLY A 223 -13.77 2.78 32.95
CA GLY A 223 -15.00 3.55 33.10
C GLY A 223 -14.83 5.01 32.66
N GLY A 224 -15.96 5.65 32.40
CA GLY A 224 -16.02 7.05 32.00
C GLY A 224 -15.26 7.99 32.96
N GLY A 225 -14.73 9.06 32.38
CA GLY A 225 -14.02 10.15 33.03
C GLY A 225 -13.02 10.69 32.02
N GLY A 226 -13.34 11.77 31.29
CA GLY A 226 -13.42 13.09 31.90
C GLY A 226 -11.99 13.57 32.08
N GLY A 227 -11.58 14.53 31.24
CA GLY A 227 -10.19 14.96 31.13
C GLY A 227 -9.56 15.31 32.48
N SER A 228 -8.31 14.89 32.65
CA SER A 228 -7.37 15.62 33.48
C SER A 228 -6.42 16.33 32.53
N VAL A 229 -6.68 17.63 32.34
CA VAL A 229 -5.65 18.57 31.93
C VAL A 229 -4.67 18.65 33.10
N THR A 230 -3.46 18.14 32.91
CA THR A 230 -2.34 18.58 33.75
C THR A 230 -2.16 20.07 33.48
N PRO A 231 -2.15 20.96 34.49
CA PRO A 231 -1.98 22.40 34.27
C PRO A 231 -0.67 22.66 33.50
N PRO A 232 -0.61 23.71 32.67
CA PRO A 232 0.67 24.11 32.08
C PRO A 232 1.62 24.44 33.22
N ALA A 233 2.82 23.85 33.19
CA ALA A 233 3.92 24.33 34.01
C ALA A 233 4.14 25.83 33.65
N PRO A 234 4.35 26.71 34.65
CA PRO A 234 4.53 28.13 34.38
C PRO A 234 5.72 28.34 33.43
N ASN A 235 5.53 29.27 32.49
CA ASN A 235 6.53 29.72 31.52
C ASN A 235 7.83 30.13 32.25
N PRO A 236 9.03 29.81 31.72
CA PRO A 236 10.28 30.02 32.42
C PRO A 236 10.64 31.50 32.48
N THR A 237 11.12 31.94 33.64
CA THR A 237 11.90 33.18 33.77
C THR A 237 13.22 33.02 33.00
N PRO A 238 13.65 34.01 32.20
CA PRO A 238 14.87 33.88 31.39
C PRO A 238 16.12 33.98 32.27
N THR A 239 17.11 33.12 32.06
CA THR A 239 18.48 33.32 32.57
C THR A 239 19.46 32.52 31.69
N PRO A 240 20.75 32.87 31.64
CA PRO A 240 21.44 33.27 30.42
C PRO A 240 22.25 32.13 29.77
N THR A 241 22.73 32.43 28.56
CA THR A 241 23.56 31.64 27.62
C THR A 241 24.76 30.91 28.27
N PRO A 242 25.19 29.74 27.75
CA PRO A 242 25.86 28.68 28.53
C PRO A 242 27.40 28.68 28.44
N ASN A 243 28.04 27.98 29.39
CA ASN A 243 29.40 27.43 29.25
C ASN A 243 29.33 25.95 28.82
N PRO A 244 30.30 25.45 28.02
CA PRO A 244 30.21 24.14 27.38
C PRO A 244 30.56 22.99 28.34
N VAL A 245 29.84 21.87 28.23
CA VAL A 245 30.07 20.62 28.99
C VAL A 245 30.17 19.46 27.99
N PRO A 246 31.09 18.48 28.19
CA PRO A 246 31.67 17.67 27.12
C PRO A 246 30.81 16.48 26.66
N THR A 247 31.18 15.99 25.47
CA THR A 247 30.55 14.91 24.69
C THR A 247 30.40 13.59 25.45
N PRO A 248 29.21 12.94 25.43
CA PRO A 248 29.04 11.60 26.00
C PRO A 248 29.54 10.50 25.05
N THR A 249 30.24 9.53 25.62
CA THR A 249 30.75 8.31 24.97
C THR A 249 29.59 7.38 24.55
N PRO A 250 29.64 6.71 23.39
CA PRO A 250 28.52 5.93 22.86
C PRO A 250 28.22 4.65 23.66
N GLN A 251 26.96 4.49 24.05
CA GLN A 251 26.41 3.26 24.65
C GLN A 251 25.92 2.29 23.54
N PRO A 252 26.15 0.97 23.64
CA PRO A 252 25.82 0.03 22.58
C PRO A 252 24.31 -0.13 22.33
N THR A 253 23.95 -0.13 21.05
CA THR A 253 22.58 -0.23 20.53
C THR A 253 21.95 -1.60 20.86
N PRO A 254 20.73 -1.67 21.42
CA PRO A 254 20.00 -2.92 21.56
C PRO A 254 19.64 -3.53 20.18
N PRO A 255 19.53 -4.87 20.08
CA PRO A 255 19.38 -5.55 18.81
C PRO A 255 18.09 -5.16 18.07
N ILE A 256 18.27 -4.77 16.80
CA ILE A 256 17.22 -4.42 15.84
C ILE A 256 16.25 -5.59 15.68
N ASN A 257 15.00 -5.39 16.09
CA ASN A 257 13.89 -6.29 15.75
C ASN A 257 13.37 -5.90 14.34
N PRO A 258 13.32 -6.82 13.36
CA PRO A 258 13.08 -6.46 11.96
C PRO A 258 11.70 -5.82 11.74
N GLU A 259 11.70 -4.61 11.17
CA GLU A 259 10.52 -3.87 10.73
C GLU A 259 9.67 -4.68 9.74
N THR A 260 8.34 -4.53 9.84
CA THR A 260 7.40 -5.27 8.99
C THR A 260 7.46 -4.75 7.56
N PRO A 261 7.81 -5.58 6.57
CA PRO A 261 8.01 -5.12 5.21
C PRO A 261 6.72 -4.87 4.41
N THR A 262 6.74 -3.85 3.56
CA THR A 262 5.69 -3.53 2.58
C THR A 262 5.41 -4.69 1.61
N ILE A 263 4.12 -4.87 1.25
CA ILE A 263 3.60 -5.95 0.40
C ILE A 263 3.18 -5.34 -0.95
N PRO A 264 3.76 -5.75 -2.09
CA PRO A 264 3.34 -5.27 -3.43
C PRO A 264 1.86 -5.53 -3.73
N GLY A 265 1.16 -4.63 -4.44
CA GLY A 265 -0.31 -4.72 -4.67
C GLY A 265 -0.80 -5.99 -5.40
N ASN A 266 0.09 -6.69 -6.11
CA ASN A 266 -0.18 -7.98 -6.76
C ASN A 266 -0.03 -9.20 -5.82
N VAL A 267 0.35 -8.98 -4.57
CA VAL A 267 0.57 -10.02 -3.57
C VAL A 267 -0.72 -10.26 -2.78
N ALA A 268 -1.09 -11.53 -2.64
CA ALA A 268 -2.29 -11.92 -1.92
C ALA A 268 -2.19 -11.53 -0.44
N LYS A 269 -3.26 -10.88 0.07
CA LYS A 269 -3.39 -10.47 1.48
C LYS A 269 -3.39 -11.68 2.42
N LYS A 270 -3.07 -11.46 3.71
CA LYS A 270 -3.16 -12.49 4.75
C LYS A 270 -4.57 -13.09 4.75
N LYS A 271 -4.65 -14.39 4.98
CA LYS A 271 -5.83 -15.27 4.91
C LYS A 271 -6.42 -15.49 3.50
N HIS A 272 -5.91 -14.87 2.43
CA HIS A 272 -6.32 -15.20 1.06
C HIS A 272 -5.72 -16.53 0.59
N ALA A 273 -6.45 -17.23 -0.28
CA ALA A 273 -5.94 -18.42 -0.95
C ALA A 273 -5.19 -18.06 -2.25
N VAL A 274 -4.03 -18.69 -2.46
CA VAL A 274 -3.22 -18.62 -3.68
C VAL A 274 -3.04 -20.02 -4.28
N TYR A 275 -2.63 -20.09 -5.54
CA TYR A 275 -2.31 -21.34 -6.21
C TYR A 275 -1.04 -21.22 -7.08
N ALA A 276 -0.32 -22.34 -7.23
CA ALA A 276 0.93 -22.36 -7.99
C ALA A 276 0.70 -22.55 -9.49
N LEU A 277 1.32 -21.68 -10.31
CA LEU A 277 1.34 -21.72 -11.77
C LEU A 277 2.48 -22.59 -12.33
N LYS A 278 3.62 -22.58 -11.64
CA LYS A 278 4.85 -23.30 -11.98
C LYS A 278 5.22 -24.28 -10.86
N ALA A 279 6.22 -25.11 -11.11
CA ALA A 279 6.80 -25.94 -10.06
C ALA A 279 7.38 -25.04 -8.95
N ILE A 280 7.08 -25.37 -7.69
CA ILE A 280 7.57 -24.66 -6.51
C ILE A 280 7.90 -25.66 -5.40
N TYR A 281 8.60 -25.21 -4.37
CA TYR A 281 8.79 -25.96 -3.13
C TYR A 281 8.19 -25.19 -1.96
N LEU A 282 7.72 -25.90 -0.94
CA LEU A 282 7.48 -25.37 0.40
C LEU A 282 8.78 -25.44 1.18
N TYR A 283 9.19 -24.34 1.79
CA TYR A 283 10.42 -24.22 2.55
C TYR A 283 10.14 -24.01 4.04
N LYS A 284 11.04 -24.48 4.90
CA LYS A 284 10.97 -24.21 6.34
C LYS A 284 11.13 -22.71 6.64
N ASN A 285 12.03 -22.03 5.91
CA ASN A 285 12.41 -20.63 6.10
C ASN A 285 12.28 -19.81 4.80
N PRO A 286 12.15 -18.47 4.86
CA PRO A 286 11.95 -17.62 3.68
C PRO A 286 13.22 -17.44 2.81
N THR A 287 14.38 -17.91 3.25
CA THR A 287 15.66 -17.80 2.53
C THR A 287 15.85 -18.81 1.40
N PHE A 288 15.01 -19.85 1.34
CA PHE A 288 14.92 -20.81 0.23
C PHE A 288 16.19 -21.65 -0.02
N LYS A 289 16.96 -21.96 1.02
CA LYS A 289 18.12 -22.86 0.90
C LYS A 289 17.67 -24.27 0.50
N LYS A 290 18.47 -24.98 -0.30
CA LYS A 290 18.14 -26.34 -0.80
C LYS A 290 17.80 -27.33 0.32
N GLY A 291 18.58 -27.33 1.41
CA GLY A 291 18.34 -28.18 2.58
C GLY A 291 17.09 -27.83 3.41
N GLN A 292 16.42 -26.72 3.11
CA GLN A 292 15.19 -26.30 3.81
C GLN A 292 13.91 -26.69 3.05
N ARG A 293 14.03 -27.38 1.91
CA ARG A 293 12.89 -27.84 1.12
C ARG A 293 12.14 -28.93 1.89
N MET A 294 10.87 -28.70 2.15
CA MET A 294 9.99 -29.62 2.87
C MET A 294 9.12 -30.46 1.93
N THR A 295 8.64 -29.86 0.85
CA THR A 295 7.71 -30.51 -0.09
C THR A 295 7.84 -29.91 -1.47
N ALA A 296 7.96 -30.75 -2.49
CA ALA A 296 7.95 -30.36 -3.88
C ALA A 296 6.52 -30.34 -4.43
N TYR A 297 6.19 -29.30 -5.18
CA TYR A 297 4.92 -29.20 -5.91
C TYR A 297 5.23 -29.04 -7.40
N PRO A 298 5.09 -30.11 -8.21
CA PRO A 298 5.35 -30.03 -9.64
C PRO A 298 4.32 -29.13 -10.32
N LYS A 299 4.65 -28.67 -11.55
CA LYS A 299 3.71 -27.93 -12.39
C LYS A 299 2.47 -28.80 -12.66
N GLN A 300 1.28 -28.20 -12.57
CA GLN A 300 0.00 -28.90 -12.72
C GLN A 300 -0.93 -28.20 -13.72
N LYS A 301 -1.80 -28.99 -14.36
CA LYS A 301 -2.97 -28.47 -15.09
C LYS A 301 -3.83 -27.63 -14.13
N ARG A 302 -4.50 -26.58 -14.63
CA ARG A 302 -5.21 -25.57 -13.81
C ARG A 302 -6.05 -26.17 -12.69
N ILE A 303 -6.89 -27.15 -13.00
CA ILE A 303 -7.78 -27.84 -12.05
C ILE A 303 -7.05 -28.60 -10.93
N ASN A 304 -5.79 -28.98 -11.15
CA ASN A 304 -4.97 -29.77 -10.23
C ASN A 304 -3.91 -28.93 -9.50
N ARG A 305 -3.82 -27.62 -9.78
CA ARG A 305 -2.80 -26.74 -9.18
C ARG A 305 -2.90 -26.74 -7.65
N PRO A 306 -1.77 -26.85 -6.94
CA PRO A 306 -1.78 -26.86 -5.49
C PRO A 306 -2.24 -25.49 -4.96
N MET A 307 -3.00 -25.50 -3.88
CA MET A 307 -3.51 -24.30 -3.21
C MET A 307 -2.89 -24.15 -1.83
N PHE A 308 -2.78 -22.89 -1.41
CA PHE A 308 -2.22 -22.50 -0.13
C PHE A 308 -3.02 -21.32 0.43
N VAL A 309 -3.19 -21.26 1.75
CA VAL A 309 -3.72 -20.08 2.42
C VAL A 309 -2.54 -19.27 2.94
N VAL A 310 -2.46 -18.00 2.55
CA VAL A 310 -1.47 -17.06 3.09
C VAL A 310 -1.80 -16.81 4.54
N ILE A 311 -0.87 -17.06 5.46
CA ILE A 311 -1.04 -16.82 6.90
C ILE A 311 -0.06 -15.76 7.43
N GLY A 312 0.83 -15.27 6.56
CA GLY A 312 1.75 -14.20 6.86
C GLY A 312 2.77 -14.04 5.74
N TYR A 313 3.86 -13.37 6.05
CA TYR A 313 4.90 -13.02 5.09
C TYR A 313 6.27 -13.29 5.70
N GLY A 314 7.27 -13.36 4.84
CA GLY A 314 8.67 -13.35 5.23
C GLY A 314 9.51 -12.81 4.08
N ARG A 315 10.79 -12.57 4.33
CA ARG A 315 11.74 -12.14 3.30
C ARG A 315 12.96 -13.03 3.28
N SER A 316 13.52 -13.26 2.09
CA SER A 316 14.87 -13.84 1.99
C SER A 316 15.92 -12.82 2.45
N SER A 317 17.17 -13.28 2.57
CA SER A 317 18.31 -12.45 2.99
C SER A 317 18.51 -11.22 2.11
N ASN A 318 18.22 -11.33 0.80
CA ASN A 318 18.24 -10.21 -0.15
C ASN A 318 16.91 -9.41 -0.21
N GLY A 319 16.06 -9.52 0.80
CA GLY A 319 14.80 -8.78 0.87
C GLY A 319 13.66 -9.28 -0.02
N THR A 320 13.81 -10.36 -0.79
CA THR A 320 12.71 -10.84 -1.66
C THR A 320 11.53 -11.35 -0.84
N LEU A 321 10.32 -10.86 -1.13
CA LEU A 321 9.11 -11.27 -0.44
C LEU A 321 8.75 -12.75 -0.68
N ARG A 322 8.29 -13.40 0.40
CA ARG A 322 7.77 -14.77 0.46
C ARG A 322 6.44 -14.79 1.20
N TYR A 323 5.54 -15.67 0.76
CA TYR A 323 4.35 -15.97 1.55
C TYR A 323 4.72 -16.97 2.63
N LYS A 324 4.34 -16.70 3.89
CA LYS A 324 4.15 -17.76 4.88
C LYS A 324 2.76 -18.34 4.65
N VAL A 325 2.67 -19.64 4.40
CA VAL A 325 1.43 -20.30 3.99
C VAL A 325 1.12 -21.55 4.79
N ARG A 326 -0.16 -21.91 4.82
CA ARG A 326 -0.65 -23.24 5.17
C ARG A 326 -1.06 -23.98 3.89
N ASP A 327 -0.58 -25.20 3.72
CA ASP A 327 -1.01 -26.10 2.64
C ASP A 327 -2.47 -26.54 2.85
N VAL A 328 -3.34 -26.34 1.86
CA VAL A 328 -4.76 -26.73 1.89
C VAL A 328 -5.12 -27.79 0.83
N ASN A 329 -4.13 -28.57 0.40
CA ASN A 329 -4.30 -29.70 -0.52
C ASN A 329 -4.67 -30.97 0.25
N HIS A 330 -5.89 -31.03 0.80
CA HIS A 330 -6.37 -32.07 1.73
C HIS A 330 -6.13 -33.53 1.33
N ASN A 331 -5.95 -33.82 0.03
CA ASN A 331 -5.67 -35.17 -0.48
C ASN A 331 -4.17 -35.51 -0.55
N ARG A 332 -3.28 -34.71 0.04
CA ARG A 332 -1.83 -34.94 0.05
C ARG A 332 -1.32 -35.01 1.48
N LYS A 333 -0.25 -35.78 1.70
CA LYS A 333 0.50 -35.82 2.97
C LYS A 333 1.05 -34.47 3.42
N SER A 334 1.09 -33.48 2.53
CA SER A 334 1.52 -32.12 2.83
C SER A 334 0.40 -31.23 3.39
N ALA A 335 -0.86 -31.68 3.38
CA ALA A 335 -1.98 -30.93 3.90
C ALA A 335 -1.72 -30.45 5.34
N GLY A 336 -2.07 -29.19 5.62
CA GLY A 336 -1.87 -28.56 6.92
C GLY A 336 -0.45 -28.06 7.20
N LYS A 337 0.57 -28.50 6.45
CA LYS A 337 1.95 -28.06 6.66
C LYS A 337 2.07 -26.54 6.48
N VAL A 338 2.84 -25.93 7.38
CA VAL A 338 3.14 -24.51 7.36
C VAL A 338 4.59 -24.31 6.90
N GLY A 339 4.80 -23.34 6.02
CA GLY A 339 6.13 -22.98 5.54
C GLY A 339 6.07 -21.79 4.59
N PHE A 340 7.11 -21.61 3.80
CA PHE A 340 7.27 -20.47 2.90
C PHE A 340 7.22 -20.90 1.43
N ILE A 341 6.51 -20.12 0.61
CA ILE A 341 6.48 -20.24 -0.85
C ILE A 341 6.77 -18.87 -1.50
N THR A 342 7.15 -18.87 -2.78
CA THR A 342 7.50 -17.64 -3.50
C THR A 342 6.29 -16.72 -3.58
N ALA A 343 6.49 -15.41 -3.36
CA ALA A 343 5.47 -14.40 -3.60
C ALA A 343 5.46 -13.89 -5.06
N ASN A 344 6.35 -14.39 -5.91
CA ASN A 344 6.48 -13.95 -7.30
C ASN A 344 5.22 -14.31 -8.10
N TRP A 345 4.57 -13.28 -8.66
CA TRP A 345 3.34 -13.38 -9.45
C TRP A 345 3.41 -14.33 -10.67
N LYS A 346 4.61 -14.53 -11.23
CA LYS A 346 4.84 -15.48 -12.33
C LYS A 346 4.75 -16.94 -11.88
N PHE A 347 4.85 -17.21 -10.58
CA PHE A 347 4.84 -18.54 -9.99
C PHE A 347 3.58 -18.81 -9.16
N VAL A 348 3.03 -17.79 -8.49
CA VAL A 348 1.90 -17.92 -7.57
C VAL A 348 0.91 -16.79 -7.82
N ARG A 349 -0.40 -17.10 -7.91
CA ARG A 349 -1.47 -16.11 -8.08
C ARG A 349 -2.61 -16.33 -7.09
N GLY A 350 -3.39 -15.28 -6.82
CA GLY A 350 -4.64 -15.37 -6.06
C GLY A 350 -5.63 -16.35 -6.70
N ALA A 351 -6.20 -17.25 -5.88
CA ALA A 351 -7.05 -18.36 -6.32
C ALA A 351 -8.46 -17.96 -6.73
N TYR A 352 -8.89 -16.74 -6.40
CA TYR A 352 -10.22 -16.23 -6.69
C TYR A 352 -10.16 -15.10 -7.73
N TYR A 353 -11.16 -15.02 -8.61
CA TYR A 353 -11.34 -13.86 -9.48
C TYR A 353 -11.77 -12.64 -8.66
N GLN A 354 -11.37 -11.44 -9.09
CA GLN A 354 -11.76 -10.17 -8.45
C GLN A 354 -12.70 -9.34 -9.32
N SER A 355 -13.00 -9.82 -10.54
CA SER A 355 -13.82 -9.10 -11.52
C SER A 355 -14.78 -10.04 -12.24
N VAL A 356 -15.78 -9.43 -12.88
CA VAL A 356 -16.68 -10.08 -13.84
C VAL A 356 -16.00 -10.13 -15.21
N PRO A 357 -16.11 -11.22 -15.99
CA PRO A 357 -15.60 -11.23 -17.36
C PRO A 357 -16.36 -10.23 -18.24
N LYS A 358 -15.67 -9.61 -19.21
CA LYS A 358 -16.27 -8.63 -20.15
C LYS A 358 -17.55 -9.17 -20.83
N ASN A 359 -17.54 -10.44 -21.24
CA ASN A 359 -18.68 -11.10 -21.88
C ASN A 359 -19.70 -11.71 -20.89
N LYS A 360 -19.58 -11.39 -19.60
CA LYS A 360 -20.43 -11.87 -18.50
C LYS A 360 -20.59 -13.39 -18.43
N THR A 361 -19.70 -14.17 -19.06
CA THR A 361 -19.82 -15.63 -19.13
C THR A 361 -18.66 -16.31 -18.40
N ILE A 362 -18.99 -17.30 -17.55
CA ILE A 362 -18.02 -18.22 -16.97
C ILE A 362 -18.32 -19.65 -17.40
N THR A 363 -17.29 -20.49 -17.49
CA THR A 363 -17.40 -21.92 -17.78
C THR A 363 -16.99 -22.74 -16.56
N VAL A 364 -17.76 -23.75 -16.19
CA VAL A 364 -17.43 -24.69 -15.12
C VAL A 364 -16.33 -25.65 -15.60
N ILE A 365 -15.18 -25.65 -14.92
CA ILE A 365 -14.01 -26.48 -15.30
C ILE A 365 -13.71 -27.60 -14.31
N SER A 366 -14.30 -27.54 -13.11
CA SER A 366 -14.19 -28.58 -12.08
C SER A 366 -14.67 -29.94 -12.60
N LYS A 367 -13.84 -30.99 -12.42
CA LYS A 367 -14.25 -32.37 -12.74
C LYS A 367 -15.50 -32.80 -11.96
N LYS A 368 -15.64 -32.34 -10.72
CA LYS A 368 -16.78 -32.63 -9.84
C LYS A 368 -17.96 -31.66 -10.05
N GLY A 369 -17.91 -30.81 -11.08
CA GLY A 369 -18.87 -29.72 -11.28
C GLY A 369 -18.79 -28.64 -10.20
N VAL A 370 -19.77 -27.74 -10.21
CA VAL A 370 -19.95 -26.64 -9.24
C VAL A 370 -21.41 -26.58 -8.81
N LYS A 371 -21.64 -26.33 -7.52
CA LYS A 371 -22.98 -26.14 -6.95
C LYS A 371 -23.34 -24.64 -6.93
N ALA A 372 -24.61 -24.34 -7.12
CA ALA A 372 -25.21 -23.02 -7.00
C ALA A 372 -26.04 -22.93 -5.72
N TYR A 373 -26.08 -21.75 -5.13
CA TYR A 373 -26.59 -21.53 -3.78
C TYR A 373 -27.49 -20.29 -3.71
N LYS A 374 -28.40 -20.28 -2.73
CA LYS A 374 -29.29 -19.15 -2.45
C LYS A 374 -28.53 -17.96 -1.87
N HIS A 375 -27.52 -18.23 -1.04
CA HIS A 375 -26.80 -17.19 -0.28
C HIS A 375 -25.32 -17.08 -0.67
N GLN A 376 -24.74 -15.89 -0.50
CA GLN A 376 -23.34 -15.60 -0.85
C GLN A 376 -22.30 -16.38 -0.02
N ASN A 377 -22.66 -16.82 1.18
CA ASN A 377 -21.83 -17.71 2.01
C ASN A 377 -21.83 -19.17 1.51
N LEU A 378 -22.50 -19.46 0.38
CA LEU A 378 -22.71 -20.79 -0.19
C LEU A 378 -23.56 -21.72 0.68
N THR A 379 -24.57 -21.19 1.36
CA THR A 379 -25.63 -21.99 2.01
C THR A 379 -26.92 -21.98 1.18
N GLY A 380 -27.82 -22.92 1.46
CA GLY A 380 -29.06 -23.10 0.69
C GLY A 380 -28.77 -23.58 -0.74
N ARG A 381 -28.24 -24.79 -0.89
CA ARG A 381 -27.92 -25.37 -2.20
C ARG A 381 -29.18 -25.48 -3.06
N LEU A 382 -29.09 -25.05 -4.32
CA LEU A 382 -30.22 -25.06 -5.26
C LEU A 382 -29.97 -25.95 -6.49
N LYS A 383 -28.86 -25.71 -7.20
CA LYS A 383 -28.60 -26.36 -8.49
C LYS A 383 -27.19 -26.91 -8.58
N PHE A 384 -27.00 -27.93 -9.40
CA PHE A 384 -25.69 -28.47 -9.75
C PHE A 384 -25.38 -28.20 -11.23
N TYR A 385 -24.15 -27.78 -11.51
CA TYR A 385 -23.66 -27.53 -12.85
C TYR A 385 -22.48 -28.46 -13.15
N LYS A 386 -22.61 -29.25 -14.22
CA LYS A 386 -21.56 -30.17 -14.69
C LYS A 386 -20.40 -29.41 -15.32
N LYS A 387 -19.27 -30.08 -15.50
CA LYS A 387 -18.13 -29.54 -16.27
C LYS A 387 -18.61 -29.14 -17.67
N GLY A 388 -18.13 -28.01 -18.16
CA GLY A 388 -18.49 -27.45 -19.47
C GLY A 388 -19.75 -26.57 -19.45
N THR A 389 -20.53 -26.57 -18.37
CA THR A 389 -21.68 -25.66 -18.26
C THR A 389 -21.22 -24.20 -18.30
N ARG A 390 -21.87 -23.41 -19.16
CA ARG A 390 -21.68 -21.96 -19.26
C ARG A 390 -22.73 -21.26 -18.41
N LEU A 391 -22.30 -20.25 -17.64
CA LEU A 391 -23.15 -19.52 -16.70
C LEU A 391 -22.99 -18.02 -16.95
N THR A 392 -24.12 -17.33 -17.02
CA THR A 392 -24.15 -15.87 -17.14
C THR A 392 -24.09 -15.22 -15.76
N VAL A 393 -23.15 -14.30 -15.60
CA VAL A 393 -22.80 -13.63 -14.36
C VAL A 393 -23.32 -12.19 -14.38
N LYS A 394 -24.04 -11.81 -13.32
CA LYS A 394 -24.53 -10.44 -13.10
C LYS A 394 -23.47 -9.57 -12.44
N LYS A 395 -22.91 -10.03 -11.32
CA LYS A 395 -21.84 -9.34 -10.59
C LYS A 395 -20.95 -10.32 -9.82
N ILE A 396 -19.81 -9.84 -9.34
CA ILE A 396 -18.99 -10.55 -8.37
C ILE A 396 -19.23 -9.93 -6.99
N VAL A 397 -19.31 -10.77 -5.96
CA VAL A 397 -19.45 -10.33 -4.57
C VAL A 397 -18.34 -10.94 -3.71
N THR A 398 -18.00 -10.24 -2.64
CA THR A 398 -17.04 -10.71 -1.64
C THR A 398 -17.78 -11.29 -0.45
N HIS A 399 -17.32 -12.44 0.04
CA HIS A 399 -17.76 -13.01 1.30
C HIS A 399 -16.54 -13.49 2.08
N ASN A 400 -16.25 -12.79 3.18
CA ASN A 400 -14.98 -12.87 3.89
C ASN A 400 -13.81 -12.68 2.92
N LEU A 401 -12.93 -13.67 2.77
CA LEU A 401 -11.67 -13.57 2.03
C LEU A 401 -11.75 -14.22 0.63
N THR A 402 -12.97 -14.50 0.19
CA THR A 402 -13.23 -15.24 -1.04
C THR A 402 -14.34 -14.56 -1.83
N THR A 403 -14.34 -14.74 -3.14
CA THR A 403 -15.35 -14.13 -4.01
C THR A 403 -16.31 -15.16 -4.57
N ARG A 404 -17.51 -14.71 -4.93
CA ARG A 404 -18.59 -15.46 -5.56
C ARG A 404 -19.10 -14.71 -6.78
N TYR A 405 -19.55 -15.47 -7.78
CA TYR A 405 -20.35 -14.89 -8.85
C TYR A 405 -21.83 -14.98 -8.48
N LEU A 406 -22.51 -13.83 -8.51
CA LEU A 406 -23.96 -13.79 -8.58
C LEU A 406 -24.35 -14.01 -10.03
N LEU A 407 -25.06 -15.11 -10.30
CA LEU A 407 -25.57 -15.45 -11.62
C LEU A 407 -26.81 -14.62 -11.95
N SER A 408 -27.13 -14.51 -13.25
CA SER A 408 -28.32 -13.75 -13.70
C SER A 408 -29.64 -14.26 -13.12
N ASN A 409 -29.70 -15.54 -12.74
CA ASN A 409 -30.87 -16.16 -12.09
C ASN A 409 -30.92 -15.96 -10.56
N GLY A 410 -30.10 -15.06 -10.00
CA GLY A 410 -30.10 -14.75 -8.57
C GLY A 410 -29.32 -15.72 -7.67
N THR A 411 -28.75 -16.80 -8.22
CA THR A 411 -27.99 -17.79 -7.44
C THR A 411 -26.49 -17.49 -7.39
N TYR A 412 -25.80 -17.98 -6.37
CA TYR A 412 -24.36 -17.79 -6.16
C TYR A 412 -23.55 -19.04 -6.51
N VAL A 413 -22.44 -18.85 -7.22
CA VAL A 413 -21.42 -19.89 -7.43
C VAL A 413 -20.03 -19.40 -7.03
N THR A 414 -19.12 -20.32 -6.74
CA THR A 414 -17.73 -19.99 -6.41
C THR A 414 -17.02 -19.26 -7.55
N ALA A 415 -16.20 -18.24 -7.23
CA ALA A 415 -15.31 -17.59 -8.19
C ALA A 415 -13.86 -18.14 -8.14
N ASN A 416 -13.68 -19.35 -7.61
CA ASN A 416 -12.38 -20.03 -7.55
C ASN A 416 -11.91 -20.44 -8.96
N LYS A 417 -10.72 -19.97 -9.35
CA LYS A 417 -10.08 -20.16 -10.67
C LYS A 417 -9.75 -21.60 -11.03
N LYS A 418 -9.82 -22.53 -10.08
CA LYS A 418 -9.70 -23.99 -10.32
C LYS A 418 -11.03 -24.67 -10.62
N LEU A 419 -12.14 -24.02 -10.28
CA LEU A 419 -13.49 -24.58 -10.38
C LEU A 419 -14.27 -23.96 -11.54
N VAL A 420 -14.03 -22.67 -11.81
CA VAL A 420 -14.61 -21.93 -12.94
C VAL A 420 -13.52 -21.14 -13.67
N ILE A 421 -13.81 -20.76 -14.91
CA ILE A 421 -12.96 -19.87 -15.71
C ILE A 421 -13.81 -18.84 -16.45
N GLN A 422 -13.28 -17.62 -16.58
CA GLN A 422 -13.87 -16.56 -17.37
C GLN A 422 -13.78 -16.87 -18.87
N GLY A 423 -14.90 -16.73 -19.60
CA GLY A 423 -14.97 -16.93 -21.05
C GLY A 423 -15.28 -18.36 -21.49
N LYS A 424 -15.04 -18.62 -22.79
CA LYS A 424 -15.14 -19.95 -23.41
C LYS A 424 -13.84 -20.72 -23.07
N TYR A 425 -13.98 -21.92 -22.51
CA TYR A 425 -12.86 -22.79 -22.13
C TYR A 425 -13.01 -24.17 -22.71
#